data_AF-A0A5B2V3R7-F1
#
_entry.id   AF-A0A5B2V3R7-F1
#
_cell.length_a   1.000
_cell.length_b   1.000
_cell.length_c   1.000
_cell.angle_alpha   90.00
_cell.angle_beta   90.00
_cell.angle_gamma   90.00
#
_symmetry.space_group_name_H-M   'P 1'
#
loop_
_entity.id
_entity.type
_entity.pdbx_description
1 polymer ?
#
loop_
_entity_poly.entity_id
_entity_poly.type
_entity_poly.pdbx_seq_one_letter_code
_entity_poly.pdbx_strand_id
1 'polypeptide(L)'
;MNTYRQAVSQQDTHSKMIGYLLWIFGFTGAHRFYYGKPVTGTIWFFTFGLLGIGWLIDLFLIPAMDREADLRFTAGPIEYNVAWILLAFLGVFGLHRMYQGKWLTGLLYLVTGGLFLLGVLYDFWTLNTQISVRNAERLGGR
;
A
#
# COMPACT_ATOMS: atom_id res chain seq x y z
N MET A 1 20.42 14.80 34.18
CA MET A 1 19.60 13.77 33.50
C MET A 1 18.83 14.42 32.36
N ASN A 2 19.24 14.23 31.11
CA ASN A 2 18.42 14.66 29.95
C ASN A 2 17.48 13.52 29.59
N THR A 3 16.29 13.54 30.18
CA THR A 3 15.20 12.59 29.93
C THR A 3 14.36 13.01 28.73
N TYR A 4 15.01 13.47 27.65
CA TYR A 4 14.38 13.50 26.34
C TYR A 4 14.37 12.07 25.83
N ARG A 5 13.45 11.27 26.38
CA ARG A 5 12.90 10.08 25.75
C ARG A 5 12.73 10.50 24.30
N GLN A 6 13.57 9.97 23.41
CA GLN A 6 13.40 10.14 21.98
C GLN A 6 11.94 9.81 21.75
N ALA A 7 11.13 10.83 21.46
CA ALA A 7 9.76 10.62 21.05
C ALA A 7 9.93 9.65 19.91
N VAL A 8 9.44 8.42 20.10
CA VAL A 8 9.53 7.34 19.12
C VAL A 8 9.18 8.01 17.81
N SER A 9 10.16 8.19 16.92
CA SER A 9 9.90 8.85 15.65
C SER A 9 8.82 7.99 15.04
N GLN A 10 7.59 8.48 15.00
CA GLN A 10 6.48 7.77 14.41
C GLN A 10 6.91 7.61 12.95
N GLN A 11 7.35 6.40 12.60
CA GLN A 11 7.91 6.17 11.28
C GLN A 11 6.73 6.12 10.33
N ASP A 12 6.52 7.21 9.59
CA ASP A 12 5.50 7.32 8.57
C ASP A 12 5.73 6.21 7.54
N THR A 13 4.81 5.26 7.46
CA THR A 13 4.87 4.13 6.53
C THR A 13 4.35 4.52 5.16
N HIS A 14 3.32 5.35 5.15
CA HIS A 14 2.63 5.83 3.96
C HIS A 14 2.72 7.36 3.89
N SER A 15 2.73 7.91 2.68
CA SER A 15 2.73 9.33 2.42
C SER A 15 1.31 9.85 2.18
N LYS A 16 0.91 10.85 2.97
CA LYS A 16 -0.31 11.66 2.74
C LYS A 16 -0.37 12.24 1.34
N MET A 17 0.76 12.70 0.81
CA MET A 17 0.83 13.27 -0.54
C MET A 17 0.45 12.22 -1.59
N ILE A 18 1.00 11.01 -1.48
CA ILE A 18 0.63 9.90 -2.39
C ILE A 18 -0.84 9.52 -2.19
N GLY A 19 -1.34 9.51 -0.95
CA GLY A 19 -2.77 9.34 -0.68
C GLY A 19 -3.67 10.33 -1.44
N TYR A 20 -3.32 11.62 -1.43
CA TYR A 20 -4.04 12.65 -2.18
C TYR A 20 -3.87 12.53 -3.71
N LEU A 21 -2.69 12.12 -4.19
CA LEU A 21 -2.50 11.84 -5.62
C LEU A 21 -3.36 10.66 -6.09
N LEU A 22 -3.44 9.59 -5.30
CA LEU A 22 -4.30 8.45 -5.58
C LEU A 22 -5.79 8.79 -5.46
N TRP A 23 -6.16 9.74 -4.60
CA TRP A 23 -7.52 10.23 -4.45
C TRP A 23 -8.07 10.91 -5.71
N ILE A 24 -7.23 11.48 -6.59
CA ILE A 24 -7.66 12.00 -7.89
C ILE A 24 -8.34 10.89 -8.72
N PHE A 25 -7.84 9.66 -8.60
CA PHE A 25 -8.43 8.45 -9.18
C PHE A 25 -9.26 7.66 -8.16
N GLY A 26 -9.66 8.33 -7.06
CA GLY A 26 -10.21 7.71 -5.86
C GLY A 26 -11.58 7.07 -6.02
N PHE A 27 -12.29 7.34 -7.13
CA PHE A 27 -13.49 6.59 -7.51
C PHE A 27 -13.20 5.09 -7.72
N THR A 28 -11.96 4.73 -8.03
CA THR A 28 -11.49 3.33 -8.09
C THR A 28 -11.19 2.72 -6.71
N GLY A 29 -11.12 3.53 -5.65
CA GLY A 29 -10.71 3.11 -4.31
C GLY A 29 -9.20 2.97 -4.11
N ALA A 30 -8.36 3.39 -5.05
CA ALA A 30 -6.90 3.23 -5.01
C ALA A 30 -6.24 3.71 -3.69
N HIS A 31 -6.62 4.88 -3.18
CA HIS A 31 -6.11 5.42 -1.92
C HIS A 31 -6.50 4.55 -0.70
N ARG A 32 -7.65 3.85 -0.74
CA ARG A 32 -8.06 2.93 0.33
C ARG A 32 -7.21 1.67 0.33
N PHE A 33 -6.93 1.10 -0.84
CA PHE A 33 -6.00 -0.02 -0.94
C PHE A 33 -4.61 0.37 -0.46
N TYR A 34 -4.13 1.55 -0.86
CA TYR A 34 -2.88 2.13 -0.41
C TYR A 34 -2.76 2.16 1.12
N TYR A 35 -3.75 2.70 1.84
CA TYR A 35 -3.79 2.69 3.32
C TYR A 35 -4.20 1.35 3.95
N GLY A 36 -4.18 0.26 3.20
CA GLY A 36 -4.43 -1.08 3.70
C GLY A 36 -5.88 -1.33 4.10
N LYS A 37 -6.86 -0.72 3.43
CA LYS A 37 -8.29 -1.00 3.61
C LYS A 37 -8.85 -1.72 2.37
N PRO A 38 -8.50 -3.00 2.14
CA PRO A 38 -8.83 -3.68 0.89
C PRO A 38 -10.33 -3.95 0.70
N VAL A 39 -11.05 -4.22 1.80
CA VAL A 39 -12.51 -4.45 1.74
C VAL A 39 -13.23 -3.18 1.29
N THR A 40 -12.98 -2.04 1.95
CA THR A 40 -13.62 -0.78 1.55
C THR A 40 -13.09 -0.27 0.21
N GLY A 41 -11.82 -0.50 -0.13
CA GLY A 41 -11.31 -0.24 -1.47
C GLY A 41 -12.07 -1.00 -2.55
N THR A 42 -12.39 -2.28 -2.31
CA THR A 42 -13.16 -3.11 -3.25
C THR A 42 -14.60 -2.62 -3.38
N ILE A 43 -15.23 -2.23 -2.28
CA ILE A 43 -16.55 -1.60 -2.31
C ILE A 43 -16.51 -0.31 -3.14
N TRP A 44 -15.50 0.54 -2.95
CA TRP A 44 -15.32 1.76 -3.73
C TRP A 44 -15.18 1.44 -5.22
N PHE A 45 -14.31 0.50 -5.58
CA PHE A 45 -14.08 0.11 -6.97
C PHE A 45 -15.37 -0.28 -7.71
N PHE A 46 -16.20 -1.14 -7.12
CA PHE A 46 -17.44 -1.61 -7.75
C PHE A 46 -18.59 -0.60 -7.73
N THR A 47 -18.47 0.48 -6.95
CA THR A 47 -19.55 1.46 -6.75
C THR A 47 -19.18 2.87 -7.19
N PHE A 48 -18.02 3.03 -7.83
CA PHE A 48 -17.42 4.32 -8.17
C PHE A 48 -17.33 5.24 -6.94
N GLY A 49 -16.89 4.67 -5.81
CA GLY A 49 -16.81 5.30 -4.50
C GLY A 49 -18.17 5.76 -3.98
N LEU A 50 -19.13 4.82 -4.02
CA LEU A 50 -20.56 4.98 -3.74
C LEU A 50 -21.15 6.27 -4.33
N LEU A 51 -21.23 6.26 -5.67
CA LEU A 51 -21.83 7.29 -6.52
C LEU A 51 -21.16 8.67 -6.39
N GLY A 52 -19.86 8.70 -6.08
CA GLY A 52 -19.06 9.92 -5.99
C GLY A 52 -19.10 10.64 -4.65
N ILE A 53 -20.10 10.40 -3.80
CA ILE A 53 -20.18 11.03 -2.48
C ILE A 53 -19.07 10.51 -1.55
N GLY A 54 -18.87 9.19 -1.53
CA GLY A 54 -17.82 8.56 -0.73
C GLY A 54 -16.42 9.04 -1.12
N TRP A 55 -16.21 9.30 -2.41
CA TRP A 55 -14.98 9.90 -2.93
C TRP A 55 -14.73 11.32 -2.39
N LEU A 56 -15.76 12.18 -2.30
CA LEU A 56 -15.61 13.52 -1.72
C LEU A 56 -15.30 13.46 -0.21
N ILE A 57 -16.00 12.59 0.52
CA ILE A 57 -15.78 12.39 1.96
C ILE A 57 -14.35 11.91 2.24
N ASP A 58 -13.78 11.12 1.33
CA ASP A 58 -12.43 10.60 1.48
C ASP A 58 -11.35 11.68 1.56
N LEU A 59 -11.58 12.89 1.04
CA LEU A 59 -10.67 14.03 1.20
C LEU A 59 -10.35 14.29 2.68
N PHE A 60 -11.35 14.13 3.55
CA PHE A 60 -11.22 14.33 5.00
C PHE A 60 -10.76 13.07 5.74
N LEU A 61 -10.96 11.89 5.16
CA LEU A 61 -10.60 10.61 5.78
C LEU A 61 -9.13 10.23 5.58
N ILE A 62 -8.46 10.75 4.55
CA ILE A 62 -7.04 10.45 4.25
C ILE A 62 -6.13 10.62 5.47
N PRO A 63 -6.16 11.75 6.23
CA PRO A 63 -5.31 11.90 7.41
C PRO A 63 -5.58 10.88 8.52
N ALA A 64 -6.81 10.37 8.63
CA ALA A 64 -7.14 9.32 9.59
C ALA A 64 -6.64 7.95 9.12
N MET A 65 -6.86 7.63 7.84
CA MET A 65 -6.38 6.37 7.24
C MET A 65 -4.86 6.24 7.26
N ASP A 66 -4.16 7.36 7.08
CA ASP A 66 -2.70 7.48 7.16
C ASP A 66 -2.19 7.11 8.57
N ARG A 67 -2.72 7.76 9.62
CA ARG A 67 -2.38 7.42 11.02
C ARG A 67 -2.70 5.96 11.35
N GLU A 68 -3.82 5.44 10.86
CA GLU A 68 -4.19 4.03 11.05
C GLU A 68 -3.26 3.07 10.30
N ALA A 69 -2.64 3.49 9.21
CA ALA A 69 -1.66 2.69 8.48
C ALA A 69 -0.34 2.64 9.27
N ASP A 70 0.13 3.77 9.79
CA ASP A 70 1.36 3.85 10.59
C ASP A 70 1.29 3.02 11.88
N LEU A 71 0.11 2.92 12.48
CA LEU A 71 -0.10 2.09 13.67
C LEU A 71 -0.13 0.59 13.36
N ARG A 72 -0.46 0.21 12.12
CA ARG A 72 -0.75 -1.18 11.74
C ARG A 72 0.42 -1.84 11.02
N PHE A 73 1.22 -1.07 10.30
CA PHE A 73 2.24 -1.56 9.41
C PHE A 73 3.64 -1.28 9.95
N THR A 74 4.54 -2.26 9.78
CA THR A 74 5.92 -2.16 10.24
C THR A 74 6.76 -1.42 9.20
N ALA A 75 7.33 -0.29 9.58
CA ALA A 75 8.33 0.42 8.79
C ALA A 75 9.64 -0.40 8.68
N GLY A 76 10.39 -0.21 7.60
CA GLY A 76 11.61 -0.97 7.36
C GLY A 76 12.19 -0.72 5.97
N PRO A 77 13.17 -1.54 5.54
CA PRO A 77 13.92 -1.28 4.30
C PRO A 77 13.09 -1.34 3.00
N ILE A 78 11.93 -2.01 3.03
CA ILE A 78 10.99 -2.02 1.91
C ILE A 78 9.99 -0.89 2.11
N GLU A 79 10.04 0.10 1.23
CA GLU A 79 9.18 1.28 1.29
C GLU A 79 7.81 1.00 0.66
N TYR A 80 6.73 1.25 1.42
CA TYR A 80 5.35 1.05 0.95
C TYR A 80 5.06 1.95 -0.27
N ASN A 81 5.49 3.20 -0.21
CA ASN A 81 5.34 4.19 -1.28
C ASN A 81 5.88 3.70 -2.62
N VAL A 82 7.12 3.21 -2.62
CA VAL A 82 7.79 2.71 -3.82
C VAL A 82 7.10 1.44 -4.32
N ALA A 83 6.78 0.50 -3.42
CA ALA A 83 6.09 -0.72 -3.80
C ALA A 83 4.72 -0.46 -4.46
N TRP A 84 3.97 0.52 -3.96
CA TRP A 84 2.69 0.95 -4.52
C TRP A 84 2.83 1.62 -5.88
N ILE A 85 3.82 2.50 -6.07
CA ILE A 85 4.13 3.09 -7.39
C ILE A 85 4.50 1.99 -8.39
N LEU A 86 5.34 1.04 -7.97
CA LEU A 86 5.72 -0.11 -8.80
C LEU A 86 4.50 -0.98 -9.15
N LEU A 87 3.58 -1.23 -8.21
CA LEU A 87 2.36 -1.97 -8.47
C LEU A 87 1.45 -1.24 -9.46
N ALA A 88 1.28 0.08 -9.30
CA ALA A 88 0.38 0.89 -10.12
C ALA A 88 0.83 0.95 -11.59
N PHE A 89 2.12 1.17 -11.85
CA PHE A 89 2.63 1.38 -13.21
C PHE A 89 3.27 0.15 -13.83
N LEU A 90 3.83 -0.74 -13.02
CA LEU A 90 4.66 -1.88 -13.47
C LEU A 90 4.20 -3.20 -12.84
N GLY A 91 3.00 -3.23 -12.23
CA GLY A 91 2.48 -4.39 -11.52
C GLY A 91 2.31 -5.62 -12.41
N VAL A 92 1.86 -5.43 -13.65
CA VAL A 92 1.74 -6.50 -14.66
C VAL A 92 3.08 -7.17 -14.94
N PHE A 93 4.20 -6.45 -14.80
CA PHE A 93 5.55 -6.98 -14.99
C PHE A 93 6.14 -7.60 -13.71
N GLY A 94 5.45 -7.48 -12.56
CA GLY A 94 5.88 -8.06 -11.29
C GLY A 94 7.03 -7.33 -10.59
N LEU A 95 7.34 -6.09 -10.98
CA LEU A 95 8.48 -5.36 -10.43
C LEU A 95 8.32 -5.02 -8.94
N HIS A 96 7.09 -4.80 -8.47
CA HIS A 96 6.81 -4.65 -7.03
C HIS A 96 7.18 -5.93 -6.25
N ARG A 97 6.93 -7.12 -6.82
CA ARG A 97 7.31 -8.40 -6.19
C ARG A 97 8.82 -8.57 -6.15
N MET A 98 9.52 -8.22 -7.23
CA MET A 98 10.99 -8.24 -7.28
C MET A 98 11.59 -7.25 -6.27
N TYR A 99 11.00 -6.06 -6.13
CA TYR A 99 11.39 -5.07 -5.11
C TYR A 99 11.25 -5.62 -3.67
N GLN A 100 10.23 -6.45 -3.42
CA GLN A 100 10.10 -7.18 -2.15
C GLN A 100 11.06 -8.39 -2.01
N GLY A 101 11.94 -8.63 -2.99
CA GLY A 101 12.84 -9.80 -3.03
C GLY A 101 12.17 -11.11 -3.47
N LYS A 102 10.92 -11.07 -3.97
CA LYS A 102 10.19 -12.25 -4.46
C LYS A 102 10.46 -12.51 -5.95
N TRP A 103 11.73 -12.76 -6.28
CA TRP A 103 12.21 -12.90 -7.66
C TRP A 103 11.47 -13.95 -8.47
N LEU A 104 11.26 -15.15 -7.92
CA LEU A 104 10.57 -16.24 -8.63
C LEU A 104 9.16 -15.83 -9.06
N THR A 105 8.36 -15.27 -8.14
CA THR A 105 6.99 -14.83 -8.46
C THR A 105 6.96 -13.55 -9.30
N GLY A 106 7.99 -12.70 -9.22
CA GLY A 106 8.15 -11.55 -10.09
C GLY A 106 8.44 -11.95 -11.53
N LEU A 107 9.34 -12.92 -11.75
CA LEU A 107 9.61 -13.48 -13.07
C LEU A 107 8.37 -14.19 -13.63
N LEU A 108 7.64 -14.90 -12.78
CA LEU A 108 6.36 -15.50 -13.16
C LEU A 108 5.38 -14.42 -13.66
N TYR A 109 5.26 -13.30 -12.96
CA TYR A 109 4.43 -12.17 -13.42
C TYR A 109 4.92 -11.64 -14.78
N LEU A 110 6.22 -11.45 -14.95
CA LEU A 110 6.80 -10.96 -16.21
C LEU A 110 6.41 -11.83 -17.41
N VAL A 111 6.48 -13.16 -17.28
CA VAL A 111 6.20 -14.09 -18.39
C VAL A 111 4.70 -14.39 -18.57
N THR A 112 3.86 -14.06 -17.59
CA THR A 112 2.40 -14.32 -17.62
C THR A 112 1.54 -13.05 -17.67
N GLY A 113 2.16 -11.87 -17.70
CA GLY A 113 1.46 -10.59 -17.62
C GLY A 113 0.76 -10.39 -16.27
N GLY A 114 1.44 -10.66 -15.16
CA GLY A 114 0.89 -10.52 -13.81
C GLY A 114 -0.20 -11.54 -13.54
N LEU A 115 0.08 -12.78 -13.94
CA LEU A 115 -0.82 -13.92 -14.11
C LEU A 115 -2.26 -13.51 -14.44
N PHE A 116 -2.45 -13.12 -15.72
CA PHE A 116 -3.73 -12.70 -16.30
C PHE A 116 -4.46 -11.61 -15.49
N LEU A 117 -3.70 -10.66 -14.94
CA LEU A 117 -4.17 -9.53 -14.11
C LEU A 117 -4.75 -9.91 -12.73
N LEU A 118 -5.18 -11.15 -12.53
CA LEU A 118 -5.69 -11.64 -11.25
C LEU A 118 -4.63 -11.52 -10.14
N GLY A 119 -3.36 -11.76 -10.49
CA GLY A 119 -2.26 -11.57 -9.55
C GLY A 119 -2.14 -10.11 -9.09
N VAL A 120 -2.33 -9.16 -10.00
CA VAL A 120 -2.30 -7.73 -9.67
C VAL A 120 -3.43 -7.37 -8.71
N LEU A 121 -4.65 -7.88 -8.93
CA LEU A 121 -5.78 -7.70 -8.02
C LEU A 121 -5.53 -8.29 -6.63
N TYR A 122 -4.90 -9.47 -6.57
CA TYR A 122 -4.48 -10.07 -5.31
C TYR A 122 -3.45 -9.21 -4.57
N ASP A 123 -2.50 -8.61 -5.29
CA ASP A 123 -1.49 -7.75 -4.69
C ASP A 123 -2.07 -6.43 -4.19
N PHE A 124 -3.08 -5.85 -4.85
CA PHE A 124 -3.83 -4.70 -4.31
C PHE A 124 -4.38 -4.96 -2.90
N TRP A 125 -4.76 -6.21 -2.61
CA TRP A 125 -5.28 -6.60 -1.30
C TRP A 125 -4.19 -6.84 -0.26
N THR A 126 -3.08 -7.42 -0.68
CA THR A 126 -2.15 -8.09 0.24
C THR A 126 -0.80 -7.40 0.36
N LEU A 127 -0.44 -6.47 -0.55
CA LEU A 127 0.88 -5.86 -0.62
C LEU A 127 1.34 -5.29 0.72
N ASN A 128 0.50 -4.51 1.40
CA ASN A 128 0.83 -3.88 2.67
C ASN A 128 1.20 -4.90 3.75
N THR A 129 0.41 -5.95 3.91
CA THR A 129 0.70 -7.03 4.86
C THR A 129 1.99 -7.77 4.47
N GLN A 130 2.18 -8.06 3.17
CA GLN A 130 3.40 -8.71 2.68
C GLN A 130 4.67 -7.89 2.99
N ILE A 131 4.61 -6.56 2.84
CA ILE A 131 5.72 -5.65 3.17
C ILE A 131 5.95 -5.62 4.68
N SER A 132 4.89 -5.45 5.47
CA SER A 132 4.98 -5.38 6.94
C SER A 132 5.63 -6.62 7.54
N VAL A 133 5.24 -7.81 7.08
CA VAL A 133 5.83 -9.07 7.53
C VAL A 133 7.32 -9.12 7.18
N ARG A 134 7.70 -8.80 5.93
CA ARG A 134 9.12 -8.81 5.52
C ARG A 134 9.98 -7.77 6.25
N ASN A 135 9.42 -6.60 6.53
CA ASN A 135 10.12 -5.57 7.30
C ASN A 135 10.31 -6.04 8.74
N ALA A 136 9.29 -6.64 9.37
CA ALA A 136 9.39 -7.22 10.71
C ALA A 136 10.43 -8.36 10.78
N GLU A 137 10.46 -9.27 9.81
CA GLU A 137 11.45 -10.36 9.73
C GLU A 137 12.89 -9.82 9.66
N ARG A 138 13.12 -8.77 8.87
CA ARG A 138 14.46 -8.16 8.72
C ARG A 138 14.91 -7.38 9.95
N LEU A 139 13.97 -6.90 10.77
CA LEU A 139 14.26 -6.24 12.03
C LEU A 139 14.57 -7.26 13.13
N GLY A 140 13.87 -8.39 13.17
CA GLY A 140 14.09 -9.46 14.16
C GLY A 140 15.27 -10.41 13.83
N GLY A 141 15.75 -10.41 12.59
CA GLY A 141 16.92 -11.19 12.15
C GLY A 141 18.26 -10.45 12.26
N ARG A 142 18.31 -9.33 12.97
CA ARG A 142 19.54 -8.62 13.40
C ARG A 142 19.77 -8.86 14.88
#